data_AF-T1F505-F1
#
_entry.id   AF-T1F505-F1
#
_cell.length_a   1.000
_cell.length_b   1.000
_cell.length_c   1.000
_cell.angle_alpha   90.00
_cell.angle_beta   90.00
_cell.angle_gamma   90.00
#
_symmetry.space_group_name_H-M   'P 1'
#
loop_
_entity.id
_entity.type
_entity.pdbx_description
1 polymer ?
#
loop_
_entity_poly.entity_id
_entity_poly.type
_entity_poly.pdbx_seq_one_letter_code
_entity_poly.pdbx_strand_id
1 'polypeptide(L)'
;MATASSLFYDLIEDVTNAPYPVLPNSLLKLKNYLESTDVSDKQVLLDVNQTYLEYFNTVVDCVSQLLTNFQQLSIPTLESIWLLQMLMMEDKTTVLKIMSIIQMINKTRQGVFARVSSDQSKQILDELMYKILDTSEPEIASSSARTVLEICRNHAQSAKIIFTRYKGLRAFTERWIKEPFMKDFQILLDAGSVEQAKIKKLELDVIKIQSFWRSYSTRKKLKQANHAFTQFHISYRNKKLEEKTKAEELKMENDLKFMLQIQRKYNMRRLHMKQLIAIQILPASKVEEYLIEEQNNAATRIQSTWKMYRIKNNLGDIRRKKFLNEKASTIQTFKLHQFRRYQRRKELKTLGEEISSSSSSGNNVPDLLASLIISEERRQQLQDIIQERLENRKPAEFVSREHSEELHSKVQTLLANHVQHELQPGMRKQKMMITTMRKKIDADVEFLTAHSAILS
;
A
#
# COMPACT_ATOMS: atom_id res chain seq x y z
N MET A 1 10.28 33.16 -44.81
CA MET A 1 10.44 31.78 -45.33
C MET A 1 11.50 31.72 -46.43
N ALA A 2 11.32 32.38 -47.59
CA ALA A 2 12.35 32.43 -48.64
C ALA A 2 13.70 32.99 -48.13
N THR A 3 13.65 34.03 -47.31
CA THR A 3 14.83 34.57 -46.59
C THR A 3 15.41 33.56 -45.60
N ALA A 4 14.59 32.98 -44.70
CA ALA A 4 15.06 31.96 -43.76
C ALA A 4 15.72 30.75 -44.47
N SER A 5 15.24 30.37 -45.66
CA SER A 5 15.80 29.29 -46.47
C SER A 5 17.15 29.66 -47.08
N SER A 6 17.34 30.90 -47.55
CA SER A 6 18.65 31.37 -48.06
C SER A 6 19.67 31.50 -46.93
N LEU A 7 19.28 32.05 -45.77
CA LEU A 7 20.16 32.11 -44.59
C LEU A 7 20.58 30.71 -44.11
N PHE A 8 19.73 29.70 -44.33
CA PHE A 8 20.02 28.32 -43.96
C PHE A 8 20.96 27.65 -44.95
N TYR A 9 20.84 27.99 -46.23
CA TYR A 9 21.78 27.60 -47.26
C TYR A 9 23.19 28.11 -46.93
N ASP A 10 23.30 29.37 -46.53
CA ASP A 10 24.59 29.97 -46.18
C ASP A 10 25.16 29.44 -44.84
N LEU A 11 24.29 29.12 -43.86
CA LEU A 11 24.70 28.39 -42.64
C LEU A 11 25.23 26.98 -42.96
N ILE A 12 24.60 26.27 -43.89
CA ILE A 12 25.08 24.96 -44.36
C ILE A 12 26.41 25.13 -45.10
N GLU A 13 26.56 26.16 -45.94
CA GLU A 13 27.80 26.45 -46.67
C GLU A 13 28.97 26.74 -45.71
N ASP A 14 28.74 27.55 -44.67
CA ASP A 14 29.74 27.81 -43.61
C ASP A 14 30.09 26.56 -42.80
N VAL A 15 29.11 25.69 -42.51
CA VAL A 15 29.34 24.41 -41.80
C VAL A 15 30.05 23.38 -42.68
N THR A 16 29.84 23.43 -44.00
CA THR A 16 30.39 22.48 -44.99
C THR A 16 31.74 22.89 -45.57
N ASN A 17 32.10 24.18 -45.52
CA ASN A 17 33.43 24.69 -45.84
C ASN A 17 34.48 24.39 -44.76
N ALA A 18 34.09 23.80 -43.63
CA ALA A 18 35.02 23.23 -42.65
C ALA A 18 35.66 21.93 -43.19
N PRO A 19 36.94 21.65 -42.93
CA PRO A 19 37.73 20.72 -43.74
C PRO A 19 37.51 19.24 -43.36
N TYR A 20 36.31 18.66 -43.53
CA TYR A 20 36.11 17.20 -43.53
C TYR A 20 34.90 16.73 -44.37
N PRO A 21 34.96 15.51 -44.95
CA PRO A 21 34.05 15.05 -45.99
C PRO A 21 32.83 14.30 -45.41
N VAL A 22 31.81 14.13 -46.25
CA VAL A 22 30.52 13.44 -46.02
C VAL A 22 29.38 14.39 -45.65
N LEU A 23 28.86 15.07 -46.67
CA LEU A 23 27.49 15.61 -46.61
C LEU A 23 26.48 14.45 -46.68
N PRO A 24 25.44 14.43 -45.83
CA PRO A 24 24.26 13.60 -46.03
C PRO A 24 23.55 13.96 -47.34
N ASN A 25 23.14 12.95 -48.12
CA ASN A 25 22.43 13.08 -49.41
C ASN A 25 21.16 13.96 -49.37
N SER A 26 20.63 14.25 -48.18
CA SER A 26 19.50 15.17 -47.96
C SER A 26 19.87 16.64 -48.19
N LEU A 27 21.09 17.07 -47.81
CA LEU A 27 21.57 18.45 -48.02
C LEU A 27 21.88 18.72 -49.50
N LEU A 28 22.40 17.72 -50.21
CA LEU A 28 22.69 17.81 -51.64
C LEU A 28 21.41 17.94 -52.49
N LYS A 29 20.34 17.23 -52.09
CA LYS A 29 19.02 17.33 -52.74
C LYS A 29 18.38 18.69 -52.54
N LEU A 30 18.62 19.34 -51.40
CA LEU A 30 18.04 20.63 -51.07
C LEU A 30 18.77 21.78 -51.78
N LYS A 31 20.10 21.67 -51.91
CA LYS A 31 20.92 22.56 -52.73
C LYS A 31 20.43 22.63 -54.18
N ASN A 32 20.24 21.47 -54.81
CA ASN A 32 19.80 21.38 -56.21
C ASN A 32 18.35 21.90 -56.43
N TYR A 33 17.53 21.96 -55.38
CA TYR A 33 16.13 22.39 -55.48
C TYR A 33 15.95 23.90 -55.22
N LEU A 34 16.78 24.48 -54.34
CA LEU A 34 16.81 25.93 -54.13
C LEU A 34 17.40 26.67 -55.34
N GLU A 35 18.39 26.07 -56.02
CA GLU A 35 18.96 26.62 -57.26
C GLU A 35 17.97 26.63 -58.45
N SER A 36 16.83 25.91 -58.36
CA SER A 36 15.89 25.73 -59.47
C SER A 36 14.53 26.43 -59.32
N THR A 37 14.30 27.22 -58.27
CA THR A 37 12.99 27.85 -58.02
C THR A 37 13.01 29.38 -58.13
N ASP A 38 12.79 29.90 -59.35
CA ASP A 38 12.38 31.28 -59.59
C ASP A 38 10.91 31.47 -59.15
N VAL A 39 10.67 32.35 -58.17
CA VAL A 39 9.38 32.49 -57.49
C VAL A 39 8.51 33.58 -58.14
N SER A 40 7.49 33.18 -58.90
CA SER A 40 6.30 34.01 -59.19
C SER A 40 5.03 33.19 -58.92
N ASP A 41 4.33 33.51 -57.82
CA ASP A 41 2.86 33.64 -57.71
C ASP A 41 2.31 33.29 -56.31
N LYS A 42 1.41 34.17 -55.83
CA LYS A 42 1.03 34.31 -54.41
C LYS A 42 0.04 33.27 -53.86
N GLN A 43 -0.51 32.38 -54.68
CA GLN A 43 -1.48 31.35 -54.22
C GLN A 43 -0.87 29.94 -54.05
N VAL A 44 0.28 29.66 -54.66
CA VAL A 44 1.02 28.40 -54.45
C VAL A 44 1.76 28.42 -53.10
N LEU A 45 1.89 29.60 -52.49
CA LEU A 45 2.69 29.88 -51.29
C LEU A 45 2.26 29.16 -50.00
N LEU A 46 0.99 28.76 -49.81
CA LEU A 46 0.57 28.11 -48.56
C LEU A 46 0.95 26.62 -48.47
N ASP A 47 0.74 25.86 -49.55
CA ASP A 47 1.18 24.46 -49.65
C ASP A 47 2.71 24.36 -49.77
N VAL A 48 3.29 25.33 -50.47
CA VAL A 48 4.74 25.51 -50.57
C VAL A 48 5.35 25.90 -49.20
N ASN A 49 4.66 26.68 -48.37
CA ASN A 49 5.13 26.98 -47.01
C ASN A 49 5.11 25.77 -46.09
N GLN A 50 4.12 24.87 -46.19
CA GLN A 50 4.10 23.63 -45.40
C GLN A 50 5.20 22.67 -45.84
N THR A 51 5.38 22.48 -47.15
CA THR A 51 6.48 21.67 -47.69
C THR A 51 7.85 22.28 -47.38
N TYR A 52 8.03 23.61 -47.48
CA TYR A 52 9.25 24.28 -47.02
C TYR A 52 9.47 24.12 -45.51
N LEU A 53 8.42 24.13 -44.69
CA LEU A 53 8.54 23.84 -43.27
C LEU A 53 8.95 22.40 -43.00
N GLU A 54 8.44 21.42 -43.76
CA GLU A 54 8.85 20.01 -43.68
C GLU A 54 10.32 19.82 -44.11
N TYR A 55 10.75 20.48 -45.19
CA TYR A 55 12.15 20.49 -45.59
C TYR A 55 13.03 21.17 -44.56
N PHE A 56 12.62 22.30 -44.02
CA PHE A 56 13.32 23.00 -42.95
C PHE A 56 13.41 22.16 -41.67
N ASN A 57 12.34 21.45 -41.28
CA ASN A 57 12.38 20.45 -40.20
C ASN A 57 13.43 19.39 -40.49
N THR A 58 13.37 18.77 -41.66
CA THR A 58 14.26 17.68 -42.07
C THR A 58 15.72 18.14 -42.05
N VAL A 59 15.99 19.35 -42.52
CA VAL A 59 17.33 19.93 -42.53
C VAL A 59 17.81 20.25 -41.11
N VAL A 60 16.98 20.90 -40.28
CA VAL A 60 17.31 21.17 -38.88
C VAL A 60 17.58 19.87 -38.12
N ASP A 61 16.81 18.82 -38.37
CA ASP A 61 17.01 17.51 -37.78
C ASP A 61 18.32 16.88 -38.26
N CYS A 62 18.65 16.99 -39.55
CA CYS A 62 19.93 16.54 -40.10
C CYS A 62 21.11 17.30 -39.47
N VAL A 63 21.02 18.63 -39.36
CA VAL A 63 22.02 19.48 -38.70
C VAL A 63 22.14 19.11 -37.22
N SER A 64 21.01 18.84 -36.55
CA SER A 64 20.98 18.43 -35.15
C SER A 64 21.68 17.09 -34.94
N GLN A 65 21.39 16.10 -35.78
CA GLN A 65 22.07 14.79 -35.76
C GLN A 65 23.57 14.94 -36.05
N LEU A 66 23.93 15.78 -37.02
CA LEU A 66 25.31 16.03 -37.41
C LEU A 66 26.10 16.67 -36.26
N LEU A 67 25.55 17.68 -35.59
CA LEU A 67 26.16 18.32 -34.42
C LEU A 67 26.25 17.40 -33.20
N THR A 68 25.34 16.43 -33.09
CA THR A 68 25.38 15.40 -32.03
C THR A 68 26.55 14.44 -32.26
N ASN A 69 26.76 14.02 -33.51
CA ASN A 69 27.82 13.08 -33.89
C ASN A 69 29.20 13.74 -34.02
N PHE A 70 29.26 14.98 -34.48
CA PHE A 70 30.48 15.75 -34.72
C PHE A 70 30.57 16.95 -33.79
N GLN A 71 31.02 16.71 -32.56
CA GLN A 71 31.14 17.74 -31.52
C GLN A 71 32.04 18.92 -31.91
N GLN A 72 32.92 18.77 -32.89
CA GLN A 72 33.84 19.82 -33.36
C GLN A 72 33.10 20.97 -34.07
N LEU A 73 31.95 20.70 -34.70
CA LEU A 73 31.16 21.67 -35.45
C LEU A 73 30.30 22.58 -34.56
N SER A 74 30.24 22.31 -33.26
CA SER A 74 29.50 23.12 -32.28
C SER A 74 30.00 24.56 -32.12
N ILE A 75 31.29 24.82 -32.30
CA ILE A 75 31.87 26.17 -32.20
C ILE A 75 31.57 26.99 -33.46
N PRO A 76 31.90 26.53 -34.68
CA PRO A 76 31.63 27.31 -35.89
C PRO A 76 30.13 27.54 -36.13
N THR A 77 29.26 26.62 -35.69
CA THR A 77 27.81 26.85 -35.75
C THR A 77 27.34 27.97 -34.83
N LEU A 78 27.87 28.06 -33.61
CA LEU A 78 27.55 29.15 -32.68
C LEU A 78 28.21 30.49 -33.06
N GLU A 79 29.32 30.45 -33.81
CA GLU A 79 29.99 31.66 -34.33
C GLU A 79 29.44 32.13 -35.67
N SER A 80 28.59 31.32 -36.31
CA SER A 80 27.98 31.68 -37.58
C SER A 80 26.98 32.82 -37.41
N ILE A 81 27.13 33.82 -38.27
CA ILE A 81 26.24 34.99 -38.34
C ILE A 81 24.80 34.56 -38.67
N TRP A 82 24.64 33.49 -39.44
CA TRP A 82 23.35 32.97 -39.87
C TRP A 82 22.55 32.39 -38.70
N LEU A 83 23.20 31.75 -37.72
CA LEU A 83 22.52 31.24 -36.53
C LEU A 83 21.93 32.40 -35.71
N LEU A 84 22.68 33.49 -35.55
CA LEU A 84 22.20 34.69 -34.86
C LEU A 84 21.04 35.34 -35.63
N GLN A 85 21.19 35.49 -36.95
CA GLN A 85 20.14 36.08 -37.79
C GLN A 85 18.85 35.27 -37.75
N MET A 86 18.93 33.94 -37.74
CA MET A 86 17.73 33.13 -37.61
C MET A 86 17.12 33.13 -36.21
N LEU A 87 17.93 33.34 -35.16
CA LEU A 87 17.43 33.55 -33.80
C LEU A 87 16.69 34.90 -33.67
N MET A 88 17.12 35.91 -34.43
CA MET A 88 16.47 37.23 -34.49
C MET A 88 15.11 37.20 -35.20
N MET A 89 14.86 36.23 -36.09
CA MET A 89 13.60 36.10 -36.83
C MET A 89 12.36 36.09 -35.92
N GLU A 90 11.23 36.52 -36.47
CA GLU A 90 9.94 36.56 -35.75
C GLU A 90 9.14 35.26 -35.89
N ASP A 91 9.52 34.37 -36.80
CA ASP A 91 8.81 33.10 -36.99
C ASP A 91 9.02 32.17 -35.79
N LYS A 92 7.92 31.89 -35.09
CA LYS A 92 7.86 31.00 -33.93
C LYS A 92 8.54 29.65 -34.18
N THR A 93 8.30 29.05 -35.34
CA THR A 93 8.75 27.68 -35.63
C THR A 93 10.25 27.60 -35.85
N THR A 94 10.84 28.63 -36.47
CA THR A 94 12.29 28.71 -36.71
C THR A 94 13.02 29.00 -35.41
N VAL A 95 12.55 29.99 -34.64
CA VAL A 95 13.17 30.42 -33.37
C VAL A 95 13.19 29.28 -32.36
N LEU A 96 12.08 28.58 -32.17
CA LEU A 96 12.02 27.45 -31.23
C LEU A 96 12.98 26.32 -31.60
N LYS A 97 13.13 26.03 -32.89
CA LYS A 97 14.07 25.01 -33.37
C LYS A 97 15.51 25.42 -33.19
N ILE A 98 15.86 26.67 -33.47
CA ILE A 98 17.24 27.15 -33.28
C ILE A 98 17.59 27.19 -31.80
N MET A 99 16.66 27.61 -30.94
CA MET A 99 16.81 27.47 -29.49
C MET A 99 17.03 26.01 -29.07
N SER A 100 16.34 25.05 -29.71
CA SER A 100 16.55 23.63 -29.46
C SER A 100 17.92 23.13 -29.93
N ILE A 101 18.44 23.62 -31.06
CA ILE A 101 19.81 23.35 -31.53
C ILE A 101 20.83 23.87 -30.53
N ILE A 102 20.65 25.10 -30.01
CA ILE A 102 21.54 25.70 -29.00
C ILE A 102 21.50 24.89 -27.70
N GLN A 103 20.31 24.49 -27.22
CA GLN A 103 20.16 23.61 -26.05
C GLN A 103 20.89 22.28 -26.27
N MET A 104 20.71 21.67 -27.43
CA MET A 104 21.35 20.40 -27.80
C MET A 104 22.88 20.52 -27.84
N ILE A 105 23.43 21.55 -28.50
CA ILE A 105 24.88 21.81 -28.53
C ILE A 105 25.44 21.89 -27.11
N ASN A 106 24.75 22.61 -26.23
CA ASN A 106 25.18 22.81 -24.86
C ASN A 106 25.06 21.54 -23.98
N LYS A 107 24.12 20.63 -24.29
CA LYS A 107 24.03 19.31 -23.65
C LYS A 107 25.14 18.35 -24.10
N THR A 108 25.38 18.28 -25.41
CA THR A 108 26.32 17.34 -26.01
C THR A 108 27.76 17.69 -25.68
N ARG A 109 28.10 18.98 -25.56
CA ARG A 109 29.46 19.43 -25.21
C ARG A 109 29.40 20.47 -24.09
N GLN A 110 29.85 20.07 -22.90
CA GLN A 110 29.93 20.98 -21.76
C GLN A 110 31.02 22.04 -22.02
N GLY A 111 30.70 23.31 -21.80
CA GLY A 111 31.66 24.42 -21.90
C GLY A 111 31.95 24.93 -23.32
N VAL A 112 31.12 24.64 -24.33
CA VAL A 112 31.27 25.21 -25.68
C VAL A 112 31.28 26.74 -25.66
N PHE A 113 30.37 27.33 -24.89
CA PHE A 113 30.27 28.79 -24.73
C PHE A 113 31.50 29.44 -24.07
N ALA A 114 32.41 28.67 -23.46
CA ALA A 114 33.68 29.18 -22.97
C ALA A 114 34.74 29.30 -24.09
N ARG A 115 34.54 28.62 -25.23
CA ARG A 115 35.46 28.59 -26.38
C ARG A 115 35.00 29.47 -27.55
N VAL A 116 33.71 29.80 -27.59
CA VAL A 116 33.12 30.75 -28.55
C VAL A 116 33.61 32.16 -28.22
N SER A 117 33.79 32.99 -29.24
CA SER A 117 34.17 34.40 -29.06
C SER A 117 33.27 35.14 -28.03
N SER A 118 33.89 36.00 -27.22
CA SER A 118 33.20 36.73 -26.15
C SER A 118 32.08 37.64 -26.68
N ASP A 119 32.16 38.08 -27.94
CA ASP A 119 31.18 38.99 -28.52
C ASP A 119 29.98 38.26 -29.12
N GLN A 120 30.19 37.11 -29.79
CA GLN A 120 29.09 36.27 -30.26
C GLN A 120 28.28 35.68 -29.09
N SER A 121 28.95 35.24 -28.03
CA SER A 121 28.26 34.75 -26.83
C SER A 121 27.40 35.82 -26.15
N LYS A 122 27.82 37.10 -26.19
CA LYS A 122 26.99 38.23 -25.72
C LYS A 122 25.80 38.46 -26.64
N GLN A 123 25.99 38.50 -27.96
CA GLN A 123 24.91 38.74 -28.93
C GLN A 123 23.81 37.66 -28.84
N ILE A 124 24.19 36.39 -28.72
CA ILE A 124 23.23 35.29 -28.52
C ILE A 124 22.47 35.46 -27.21
N LEU A 125 23.16 35.80 -26.11
CA LEU A 125 22.49 36.06 -24.83
C LEU A 125 21.57 37.27 -24.91
N ASP A 126 22.00 38.34 -25.60
CA ASP A 126 21.25 39.58 -25.74
C ASP A 126 19.93 39.34 -26.49
N GLU A 127 19.96 38.56 -27.57
CA GLU A 127 18.76 38.14 -28.30
C GLU A 127 17.85 37.23 -27.48
N LEU A 128 18.40 36.24 -26.75
CA LEU A 128 17.59 35.39 -25.87
C LEU A 128 16.92 36.20 -24.75
N MET A 129 17.63 37.17 -24.18
CA MET A 129 17.08 38.06 -23.17
C MET A 129 16.02 38.99 -23.75
N TYR A 130 16.24 39.54 -24.95
CA TYR A 130 15.23 40.32 -25.67
C TYR A 130 13.95 39.50 -25.90
N LYS A 131 14.08 38.26 -26.38
CA LYS A 131 12.93 37.36 -26.60
C LYS A 131 12.18 37.03 -25.30
N ILE A 132 12.85 36.94 -24.14
CA ILE A 132 12.15 36.77 -22.84
C ILE A 132 11.36 38.01 -22.43
N LEU A 133 11.88 39.20 -22.76
CA LEU A 133 11.33 40.48 -22.32
C LEU A 133 10.18 40.98 -23.21
N ASP A 134 10.34 40.86 -24.53
CA ASP A 134 9.44 41.50 -25.51
C ASP A 134 8.33 40.55 -26.00
N THR A 135 8.57 39.23 -26.04
CA THR A 135 7.60 38.31 -26.66
C THR A 135 6.30 38.20 -25.86
N SER A 136 5.18 38.16 -26.58
CA SER A 136 3.85 37.86 -26.04
C SER A 136 3.57 36.36 -25.91
N GLU A 137 4.38 35.52 -26.57
CA GLU A 137 4.18 34.08 -26.62
C GLU A 137 4.90 33.33 -25.48
N PRO A 138 4.19 32.57 -24.64
CA PRO A 138 4.79 31.88 -23.49
C PRO A 138 5.78 30.77 -23.89
N GLU A 139 5.60 30.17 -25.07
CA GLU A 139 6.46 29.09 -25.55
C GLU A 139 7.87 29.58 -25.92
N ILE A 140 7.96 30.74 -26.59
CA ILE A 140 9.23 31.37 -26.95
C ILE A 140 9.93 31.86 -25.68
N ALA A 141 9.22 32.53 -24.78
CA ALA A 141 9.76 32.97 -23.49
C ALA A 141 10.26 31.79 -22.63
N SER A 142 9.51 30.68 -22.59
CA SER A 142 9.89 29.47 -21.88
C SER A 142 11.13 28.79 -22.47
N SER A 143 11.18 28.65 -23.81
CA SER A 143 12.34 28.06 -24.49
C SER A 143 13.59 28.93 -24.32
N SER A 144 13.43 30.26 -24.39
CA SER A 144 14.50 31.24 -24.15
C SER A 144 15.00 31.24 -22.70
N ALA A 145 14.10 31.16 -21.72
CA ALA A 145 14.49 31.05 -20.32
C ALA A 145 15.25 29.74 -20.06
N ARG A 146 14.84 28.64 -20.69
CA ARG A 146 15.53 27.34 -20.61
C ARG A 146 16.90 27.34 -21.28
N THR A 147 17.02 27.90 -22.49
CA THR A 147 18.33 28.04 -23.17
C THR A 147 19.31 28.83 -22.29
N VAL A 148 18.88 29.99 -21.76
CA VAL A 148 19.73 30.83 -20.91
C VAL A 148 20.14 30.11 -19.63
N LEU A 149 19.21 29.41 -18.97
CA LEU A 149 19.53 28.61 -17.78
C LEU A 149 20.54 27.50 -18.09
N GLU A 150 20.39 26.82 -19.22
CA GLU A 150 21.30 25.77 -19.66
C GLU A 150 22.70 26.33 -19.96
N ILE A 151 22.79 27.50 -20.61
CA ILE A 151 24.06 28.20 -20.85
C ILE A 151 24.72 28.60 -19.52
N CYS A 152 23.96 29.17 -18.59
CA CYS A 152 24.46 29.58 -17.28
C CYS A 152 24.94 28.40 -16.42
N ARG A 153 24.32 27.22 -16.55
CA ARG A 153 24.74 26.01 -15.83
C ARG A 153 26.12 25.52 -16.28
N ASN A 154 26.43 25.64 -17.56
CA ASN A 154 27.66 25.13 -18.15
C ASN A 154 28.77 26.19 -18.27
N HIS A 155 28.44 27.48 -18.26
CA HIS A 155 29.38 28.59 -18.35
C HIS A 155 29.09 29.69 -17.32
N ALA A 156 29.82 29.67 -16.21
CA ALA A 156 29.62 30.60 -15.10
C ALA A 156 29.86 32.07 -15.47
N GLN A 157 30.69 32.37 -16.48
CA GLN A 157 30.91 33.75 -16.93
C GLN A 157 29.69 34.31 -17.68
N SER A 158 28.91 33.49 -18.39
CA SER A 158 27.65 33.92 -19.01
C SER A 158 26.64 34.40 -17.98
N ALA A 159 26.56 33.73 -16.82
CA ALA A 159 25.73 34.21 -15.71
C ALA A 159 26.19 35.59 -15.22
N LYS A 160 27.50 35.83 -15.08
CA LYS A 160 28.05 37.14 -14.70
C LYS A 160 27.74 38.23 -15.74
N ILE A 161 27.79 37.92 -17.04
CA ILE A 161 27.42 38.85 -18.12
C ILE A 161 25.95 39.26 -18.00
N ILE A 162 25.06 38.31 -17.72
CA ILE A 162 23.64 38.58 -17.54
C ILE A 162 23.41 39.50 -16.33
N PHE A 163 24.02 39.19 -15.18
CA PHE A 163 23.88 40.02 -13.97
C PHE A 163 24.48 41.42 -14.09
N THR A 164 25.53 41.60 -14.89
CA THR A 164 26.21 42.90 -15.04
C THR A 164 25.53 43.81 -16.06
N ARG A 165 25.05 43.27 -17.19
CA ARG A 165 24.41 44.04 -18.27
C ARG A 165 22.92 44.26 -18.06
N TYR A 166 22.20 43.28 -17.54
CA TYR A 166 20.74 43.31 -17.44
C TYR A 166 20.26 43.67 -16.04
N LYS A 167 20.62 44.87 -15.59
CA LYS A 167 20.14 45.43 -14.31
C LYS A 167 18.65 45.74 -14.44
N GLY A 168 17.81 45.05 -13.65
CA GLY A 168 16.35 45.25 -13.65
C GLY A 168 15.52 44.08 -14.18
N LEU A 169 16.14 42.95 -14.56
CA LEU A 169 15.43 41.73 -14.99
C LEU A 169 14.32 41.28 -14.04
N ARG A 170 14.52 41.51 -12.74
CA ARG A 170 13.57 41.20 -11.68
C ARG A 170 12.18 41.78 -11.94
N ALA A 171 12.10 43.06 -12.31
CA ALA A 171 10.83 43.76 -12.54
C ALA A 171 10.08 43.19 -13.76
N PHE A 172 10.79 42.72 -14.77
CA PHE A 172 10.17 42.15 -15.98
C PHE A 172 9.77 40.69 -15.82
N THR A 173 10.48 39.93 -14.98
CA THR A 173 10.06 38.57 -14.61
C THR A 173 8.75 38.54 -13.81
N GLU A 174 8.26 39.71 -13.33
CA GLU A 174 6.97 39.80 -12.65
C GLU A 174 5.79 39.45 -13.56
N ARG A 175 5.89 39.79 -14.85
CA ARG A 175 4.90 39.45 -15.89
C ARG A 175 4.67 37.94 -15.98
N TRP A 176 5.69 37.15 -15.69
CA TRP A 176 5.70 35.69 -15.85
C TRP A 176 5.73 34.92 -14.51
N ILE A 177 5.44 35.57 -13.36
CA ILE A 177 5.48 34.94 -12.01
C ILE A 177 4.62 33.68 -11.89
N LYS A 178 3.46 33.66 -12.57
CA LYS A 178 2.51 32.54 -12.47
C LYS A 178 3.00 31.31 -13.23
N GLU A 179 3.94 31.47 -14.15
CA GLU A 179 4.41 30.39 -14.99
C GLU A 179 5.46 29.51 -14.28
N PRO A 180 5.32 28.18 -14.34
CA PRO A 180 6.20 27.26 -13.61
C PRO A 180 7.63 27.27 -14.14
N PHE A 181 7.84 27.64 -15.42
CA PHE A 181 9.18 27.66 -16.03
C PHE A 181 10.06 28.80 -15.53
N MET A 182 9.45 29.90 -15.04
CA MET A 182 10.19 31.05 -14.52
C MET A 182 10.71 30.86 -13.10
N LYS A 183 10.23 29.85 -12.36
CA LYS A 183 10.66 29.63 -10.97
C LYS A 183 12.15 29.33 -10.87
N ASP A 184 12.67 28.48 -11.76
CA ASP A 184 14.10 28.15 -11.80
C ASP A 184 14.95 29.36 -12.27
N PHE A 185 14.40 30.21 -13.14
CA PHE A 185 15.05 31.46 -13.60
C PHE A 185 15.06 32.53 -12.50
N GLN A 186 13.97 32.66 -11.75
CA GLN A 186 13.87 33.55 -10.58
C GLN A 186 14.81 33.11 -9.46
N ILE A 187 14.92 31.81 -9.17
CA ILE A 187 15.89 31.31 -8.18
C ILE A 187 17.32 31.65 -8.60
N LEU A 188 17.64 31.57 -9.90
CA LEU A 188 18.92 32.01 -10.43
C LEU A 188 19.11 33.52 -10.26
N LEU A 189 18.10 34.33 -10.58
CA LEU A 189 18.14 35.80 -10.43
C LEU A 189 18.26 36.25 -8.96
N ASP A 190 17.50 35.63 -8.06
CA ASP A 190 17.47 35.92 -6.61
C ASP A 190 18.75 35.49 -5.89
N ALA A 191 19.52 34.59 -6.48
CA ALA A 191 20.76 34.10 -5.92
C ALA A 191 21.98 34.89 -6.41
N GLY A 192 21.90 35.63 -7.53
CA GLY A 192 23.02 36.40 -8.10
C GLY A 192 24.24 35.56 -8.52
N SER A 193 24.24 34.25 -8.26
CA SER A 193 25.29 33.27 -8.57
C SER A 193 24.68 31.88 -8.72
N VAL A 194 25.23 31.09 -9.64
CA VAL A 194 24.78 29.73 -9.95
C VAL A 194 24.91 28.79 -8.74
N GLU A 195 25.91 29.01 -7.90
CA GLU A 195 26.17 28.18 -6.70
C GLU A 195 25.13 28.44 -5.60
N GLN A 196 24.80 29.71 -5.35
CA GLN A 196 23.78 30.09 -4.38
C GLN A 196 22.38 29.65 -4.83
N ALA A 197 22.11 29.64 -6.15
CA ALA A 197 20.86 29.14 -6.71
C ALA A 197 20.68 27.63 -6.44
N LYS A 198 21.77 26.86 -6.55
CA LYS A 198 21.77 25.42 -6.23
C LYS A 198 21.47 25.17 -4.75
N ILE A 199 22.09 25.94 -3.85
CA ILE A 199 21.87 25.82 -2.40
C ILE A 199 20.40 26.12 -2.06
N LYS A 200 19.85 27.24 -2.55
CA LYS A 200 18.43 27.59 -2.33
C LYS A 200 17.47 26.51 -2.84
N LYS A 201 17.78 25.88 -3.99
CA LYS A 201 16.97 24.77 -4.52
C LYS A 201 16.99 23.55 -3.60
N LEU A 202 18.16 23.18 -3.09
CA LEU A 202 18.30 22.09 -2.12
C LEU A 202 17.52 22.37 -0.83
N GLU A 203 17.58 23.59 -0.31
CA GLU A 203 16.81 24.00 0.87
C GLU A 203 15.30 23.86 0.66
N LEU A 204 14.79 24.32 -0.49
CA LEU A 204 13.38 24.19 -0.85
C LEU A 204 12.96 22.72 -0.96
N ASP A 205 13.79 21.87 -1.56
CA ASP A 205 13.50 20.45 -1.71
C ASP A 205 13.54 19.71 -0.35
N VAL A 206 14.47 20.08 0.54
CA VAL A 206 14.48 19.60 1.93
C VAL A 206 13.20 20.01 2.67
N ILE A 207 12.76 21.26 2.55
CA ILE A 207 11.52 21.74 3.17
C ILE A 207 10.31 20.95 2.64
N LYS A 208 10.26 20.67 1.34
CA LYS A 208 9.20 19.82 0.75
C LYS A 208 9.20 18.44 1.39
N ILE A 209 10.33 17.75 1.41
CA ILE A 209 10.44 16.40 2.00
C ILE A 209 10.02 16.41 3.47
N GLN A 210 10.51 17.38 4.24
CA GLN A 210 10.15 17.54 5.66
C GLN A 210 8.64 17.79 5.84
N SER A 211 8.02 18.62 5.00
CA SER A 211 6.59 18.90 5.07
C SER A 211 5.74 17.65 4.76
N PHE A 212 6.14 16.85 3.76
CA PHE A 212 5.50 15.58 3.44
C PHE A 212 5.61 14.60 4.60
N TRP A 213 6.79 14.48 5.21
CA TRP A 213 7.01 13.59 6.34
C TRP A 213 6.21 14.02 7.58
N ARG A 214 6.21 15.31 7.94
CA ARG A 214 5.41 15.85 9.05
C ARG A 214 3.91 15.57 8.83
N SER A 215 3.44 15.75 7.60
CA SER A 215 2.05 15.48 7.22
C SER A 215 1.71 13.98 7.26
N TYR A 216 2.62 13.11 6.82
CA TYR A 216 2.44 11.66 6.93
C TYR A 216 2.39 11.22 8.40
N SER A 217 3.32 11.70 9.23
CA SER A 217 3.42 11.37 10.65
C SER A 217 2.16 11.77 11.42
N THR A 218 1.65 12.99 11.19
CA THR A 218 0.40 13.48 11.80
C THR A 218 -0.82 12.66 11.34
N ARG A 219 -0.96 12.40 10.03
CA ARG A 219 -2.03 11.54 9.51
C ARG A 219 -1.99 10.13 10.10
N LYS A 220 -0.80 9.56 10.28
CA LYS A 220 -0.62 8.24 10.90
C LYS A 220 -1.09 8.24 12.36
N LYS A 221 -0.71 9.24 13.14
CA LYS A 221 -1.18 9.41 14.53
C LYS A 221 -2.70 9.59 14.60
N LEU A 222 -3.27 10.39 13.69
CA LEU A 222 -4.71 10.62 13.61
C LEU A 222 -5.46 9.32 13.27
N LYS A 223 -4.97 8.54 12.30
CA LYS A 223 -5.54 7.21 11.98
C LYS A 223 -5.51 6.28 13.19
N GLN A 224 -4.43 6.27 13.96
CA GLN A 224 -4.34 5.47 15.19
C GLN A 224 -5.33 5.95 16.25
N ALA A 225 -5.48 7.26 16.44
CA ALA A 225 -6.45 7.83 17.36
C ALA A 225 -7.90 7.47 16.95
N ASN A 226 -8.24 7.62 15.67
CA ASN A 226 -9.55 7.23 15.15
C ASN A 226 -9.82 5.74 15.36
N HIS A 227 -8.82 4.88 15.13
CA HIS A 227 -8.95 3.46 15.43
C HIS A 227 -9.24 3.22 16.92
N ALA A 228 -8.50 3.87 17.81
CA ALA A 228 -8.72 3.78 19.25
C ALA A 228 -10.15 4.26 19.64
N PHE A 229 -10.63 5.36 19.07
CA PHE A 229 -12.01 5.82 19.29
C PHE A 229 -13.05 4.82 18.79
N THR A 230 -12.86 4.22 17.61
CA THR A 230 -13.78 3.19 17.11
C THR A 230 -13.83 1.97 18.03
N GLN A 231 -12.67 1.51 18.52
CA GLN A 231 -12.60 0.41 19.47
C GLN A 231 -13.28 0.76 20.80
N PHE A 232 -13.06 1.98 21.31
CA PHE A 232 -13.73 2.47 22.50
C PHE A 232 -15.25 2.49 22.33
N HIS A 233 -15.76 3.00 21.21
CA HIS A 233 -17.20 3.03 20.94
C HIS A 233 -17.81 1.62 20.84
N ILE A 234 -17.12 0.68 20.20
CA ILE A 234 -17.57 -0.72 20.14
C ILE A 234 -17.61 -1.31 21.54
N SER A 235 -16.54 -1.14 22.33
CA SER A 235 -16.47 -1.64 23.70
C SER A 235 -17.58 -1.04 24.59
N TYR A 236 -17.79 0.27 24.51
CA TYR A 236 -18.85 0.96 25.25
C TYR A 236 -20.25 0.45 24.87
N ARG A 237 -20.53 0.28 23.57
CA ARG A 237 -21.81 -0.25 23.10
C ARG A 237 -22.04 -1.68 23.57
N ASN A 238 -21.01 -2.53 23.51
CA ASN A 238 -21.08 -3.91 23.99
C ASN A 238 -21.33 -3.96 25.50
N LYS A 239 -20.60 -3.14 26.28
CA LYS A 239 -20.82 -3.06 27.73
C LYS A 239 -22.26 -2.63 28.06
N LYS A 240 -22.78 -1.62 27.35
CA LYS A 240 -24.15 -1.15 27.52
C LYS A 240 -25.19 -2.20 27.12
N LEU A 241 -24.90 -3.01 26.11
CA LEU A 241 -25.75 -4.14 25.72
C LEU A 241 -25.74 -5.22 26.80
N GLU A 242 -24.57 -5.61 27.31
CA GLU A 242 -24.44 -6.59 28.40
C GLU A 242 -25.16 -6.16 29.68
N GLU A 243 -25.11 -4.88 30.04
CA GLU A 243 -25.84 -4.34 31.19
C GLU A 243 -27.36 -4.49 30.99
N LYS A 244 -27.86 -4.22 29.78
CA LYS A 244 -29.28 -4.41 29.45
C LYS A 244 -29.68 -5.88 29.49
N THR A 245 -28.91 -6.77 28.87
CA THR A 245 -29.22 -8.21 28.85
C THR A 245 -29.22 -8.77 30.27
N LYS A 246 -28.26 -8.38 31.13
CA LYS A 246 -28.24 -8.79 32.54
C LYS A 246 -29.46 -8.29 33.31
N ALA A 247 -29.90 -7.06 33.05
CA ALA A 247 -31.11 -6.52 33.68
C ALA A 247 -32.37 -7.28 33.24
N GLU A 248 -32.47 -7.63 31.96
CA GLU A 248 -33.55 -8.46 31.41
C GLU A 248 -33.53 -9.88 31.99
N GLU A 249 -32.37 -10.53 32.02
CA GLU A 249 -32.19 -11.86 32.63
C GLU A 249 -32.62 -11.87 34.11
N LEU A 250 -32.21 -10.85 34.87
CA LEU A 250 -32.58 -10.72 36.28
C LEU A 250 -34.09 -10.53 36.46
N LYS A 251 -34.72 -9.76 35.57
CA LYS A 251 -36.18 -9.60 35.56
C LYS A 251 -36.87 -10.94 35.26
N MET A 252 -36.44 -11.64 34.23
CA MET A 252 -36.98 -12.97 33.88
C MET A 252 -36.79 -13.99 35.00
N GLU A 253 -35.66 -13.95 35.71
CA GLU A 253 -35.40 -14.81 36.86
C GLU A 253 -36.35 -14.49 38.03
N ASN A 254 -36.59 -13.21 38.31
CA ASN A 254 -37.53 -12.78 39.34
C ASN A 254 -38.97 -13.17 39.01
N ASP A 255 -39.39 -13.00 37.76
CA ASP A 255 -40.71 -13.40 37.29
C ASP A 255 -40.89 -14.93 37.39
N LEU A 256 -39.86 -15.70 37.02
CA LEU A 256 -39.86 -17.16 37.20
C LEU A 256 -39.95 -17.55 38.68
N LYS A 257 -39.19 -16.90 39.57
CA LYS A 257 -39.25 -17.15 41.02
C LYS A 257 -40.65 -16.89 41.56
N PHE A 258 -41.28 -15.81 41.14
CA PHE A 258 -42.64 -15.47 41.52
C PHE A 258 -43.65 -16.54 41.06
N MET A 259 -43.58 -16.96 39.79
CA MET A 259 -44.43 -18.02 39.25
C MET A 259 -44.24 -19.36 39.98
N LEU A 260 -43.00 -19.73 40.29
CA LEU A 260 -42.70 -20.94 41.06
C LEU A 260 -43.24 -20.87 42.49
N GLN A 261 -43.21 -19.70 43.14
CA GLN A 261 -43.82 -19.52 44.46
C GLN A 261 -45.33 -19.71 44.42
N ILE A 262 -46.01 -19.15 43.40
CA ILE A 262 -47.45 -19.35 43.20
C ILE A 262 -47.74 -20.84 42.97
N GLN A 263 -46.99 -21.48 42.08
CA GLN A 263 -47.18 -22.89 41.77
C GLN A 263 -46.95 -23.79 42.99
N ARG A 264 -45.96 -23.47 43.84
CA ARG A 264 -45.74 -24.16 45.13
C ARG A 264 -46.96 -24.01 46.03
N LYS A 265 -47.48 -22.81 46.22
CA LYS A 265 -48.69 -22.57 47.04
C LYS A 265 -49.88 -23.37 46.51
N TYR A 266 -50.09 -23.38 45.20
CA TYR A 266 -51.15 -24.14 44.56
C TYR A 266 -50.99 -25.65 44.77
N ASN A 267 -49.78 -26.18 44.53
CA ASN A 267 -49.49 -27.60 44.72
C ASN A 267 -49.64 -28.03 46.19
N MET A 268 -49.24 -27.19 47.15
CA MET A 268 -49.44 -27.47 48.57
C MET A 268 -50.92 -27.52 48.93
N ARG A 269 -51.72 -26.55 48.46
CA ARG A 269 -53.18 -26.59 48.66
C ARG A 269 -53.81 -27.85 48.06
N ARG A 270 -53.41 -28.21 46.84
CA ARG A 270 -53.90 -29.41 46.15
C ARG A 270 -53.52 -30.69 46.90
N LEU A 271 -52.32 -30.76 47.45
CA LEU A 271 -51.86 -31.89 48.26
C LEU A 271 -52.66 -31.98 49.56
N HIS A 272 -52.80 -30.88 50.31
CA HIS A 272 -53.60 -30.84 51.53
C HIS A 272 -55.07 -31.23 51.28
N MET A 273 -55.65 -30.78 50.17
CA MET A 273 -57.02 -31.13 49.80
C MET A 273 -57.16 -32.64 49.53
N LYS A 274 -56.20 -33.26 48.83
CA LYS A 274 -56.20 -34.71 48.61
C LYS A 274 -56.06 -35.50 49.91
N GLN A 275 -55.19 -35.06 50.81
CA GLN A 275 -55.02 -35.70 52.12
C GLN A 275 -56.29 -35.60 52.96
N LEU A 276 -56.94 -34.43 52.97
CA LEU A 276 -58.20 -34.20 53.66
C LEU A 276 -59.30 -35.12 53.12
N ILE A 277 -59.45 -35.22 51.81
CA ILE A 277 -60.42 -36.13 51.16
C ILE A 277 -60.12 -37.59 51.52
N ALA A 278 -58.85 -38.00 51.47
CA ALA A 278 -58.46 -39.37 51.83
C ALA A 278 -58.86 -39.71 53.28
N ILE A 279 -58.54 -38.83 54.23
CA ILE A 279 -58.87 -39.01 55.65
C ILE A 279 -60.39 -39.01 55.87
N GLN A 280 -61.16 -38.20 55.14
CA GLN A 280 -62.62 -38.16 55.24
C GLN A 280 -63.30 -39.48 54.81
N ILE A 281 -62.72 -40.21 53.86
CA ILE A 281 -63.29 -41.47 53.33
C ILE A 281 -62.85 -42.67 54.17
N LEU A 282 -61.72 -42.60 54.85
CA LEU A 282 -61.14 -43.69 55.62
C LEU A 282 -61.86 -43.92 56.97
N PRO A 283 -62.11 -45.17 57.38
CA PRO A 283 -62.55 -45.49 58.74
C PRO A 283 -61.52 -45.05 59.78
N ALA A 284 -61.99 -44.52 60.92
CA ALA A 284 -61.13 -43.95 61.96
C ALA A 284 -60.00 -44.90 62.45
N SER A 285 -60.26 -46.21 62.49
CA SER A 285 -59.28 -47.23 62.88
C SER A 285 -58.10 -47.38 61.92
N LYS A 286 -58.24 -47.00 60.64
CA LYS A 286 -57.21 -47.15 59.61
C LYS A 286 -56.47 -45.85 59.28
N VAL A 287 -56.87 -44.72 59.88
CA VAL A 287 -56.26 -43.42 59.62
C VAL A 287 -54.79 -43.40 60.05
N GLU A 288 -54.46 -44.03 61.18
CA GLU A 288 -53.09 -44.03 61.71
C GLU A 288 -52.13 -44.86 60.86
N GLU A 289 -52.56 -46.03 60.37
CA GLU A 289 -51.79 -46.85 59.43
C GLU A 289 -51.46 -46.07 58.14
N TYR A 290 -52.45 -45.38 57.57
CA TYR A 290 -52.27 -44.55 56.37
C TYR A 290 -51.27 -43.39 56.59
N LEU A 291 -51.33 -42.72 57.75
CA LEU A 291 -50.40 -41.63 58.07
C LEU A 291 -48.95 -42.11 58.19
N ILE A 292 -48.73 -43.30 58.77
CA ILE A 292 -47.41 -43.93 58.87
C ILE A 292 -46.88 -44.28 57.47
N GLU A 293 -47.71 -44.82 56.58
CA GLU A 293 -47.33 -45.10 55.20
C GLU A 293 -46.95 -43.84 54.42
N GLU A 294 -47.72 -42.76 54.53
CA GLU A 294 -47.39 -41.47 53.90
C GLU A 294 -46.08 -40.88 54.45
N GLN A 295 -45.81 -41.00 55.76
CA GLN A 295 -44.54 -40.60 56.35
C GLN A 295 -43.36 -41.41 55.80
N ASN A 296 -43.51 -42.73 55.67
CA ASN A 296 -42.49 -43.60 55.09
C ASN A 296 -42.24 -43.27 53.61
N ASN A 297 -43.31 -43.02 52.84
CA ASN A 297 -43.23 -42.60 51.45
C ASN A 297 -42.58 -41.20 51.29
N ALA A 298 -42.85 -40.28 52.21
CA ALA A 298 -42.17 -38.99 52.25
C ALA A 298 -40.67 -39.15 52.58
N ALA A 299 -40.33 -39.99 53.57
CA ALA A 299 -38.95 -40.26 53.95
C ALA A 299 -38.13 -40.86 52.80
N THR A 300 -38.67 -41.83 52.06
CA THR A 300 -37.99 -42.43 50.90
C THR A 300 -37.79 -41.43 49.77
N ARG A 301 -38.76 -40.53 49.51
CA ARG A 301 -38.62 -39.42 48.55
C ARG A 301 -37.57 -38.40 48.97
N ILE A 302 -37.53 -38.01 50.24
CA ILE A 302 -36.51 -37.10 50.77
C ILE A 302 -35.12 -37.73 50.67
N GLN A 303 -34.98 -39.01 51.06
CA GLN A 303 -33.71 -39.72 50.98
C GLN A 303 -33.21 -39.88 49.54
N SER A 304 -34.08 -40.24 48.60
CA SER A 304 -33.71 -40.40 47.19
C SER A 304 -33.33 -39.06 46.54
N THR A 305 -34.08 -37.99 46.81
CA THR A 305 -33.74 -36.64 46.33
C THR A 305 -32.42 -36.14 46.93
N TRP A 306 -32.15 -36.41 48.21
CA TRP A 306 -30.88 -36.08 48.86
C TRP A 306 -29.69 -36.85 48.27
N LYS A 307 -29.84 -38.17 48.05
CA LYS A 307 -28.84 -39.00 47.37
C LYS A 307 -28.51 -38.41 45.99
N MET A 308 -29.53 -38.00 45.23
CA MET A 308 -29.35 -37.38 43.92
C MET A 308 -28.63 -36.02 44.02
N TYR A 309 -29.01 -35.17 44.98
CA TYR A 309 -28.35 -33.88 45.21
C TYR A 309 -26.86 -34.05 45.49
N ARG A 310 -26.49 -34.99 46.38
CA ARG A 310 -25.10 -35.30 46.72
C ARG A 310 -24.28 -35.71 45.49
N ILE A 311 -24.84 -36.60 44.65
CA ILE A 311 -24.19 -37.05 43.41
C ILE A 311 -23.99 -35.87 42.45
N LYS A 312 -25.03 -35.04 42.25
CA LYS A 312 -24.95 -33.86 41.37
C LYS A 312 -23.91 -32.86 41.86
N ASN A 313 -23.79 -32.64 43.17
CA ASN A 313 -22.82 -31.71 43.73
C ASN A 313 -21.37 -32.21 43.53
N ASN A 314 -21.12 -33.50 43.83
CA ASN A 314 -19.81 -34.12 43.60
C ASN A 314 -19.40 -34.06 42.11
N LEU A 315 -20.32 -34.37 41.19
CA LEU A 315 -20.08 -34.26 39.75
C LEU A 315 -19.83 -32.81 39.31
N GLY A 316 -20.54 -31.85 39.91
CA GLY A 316 -20.34 -30.42 39.70
C GLY A 316 -18.92 -29.99 40.07
N ASP A 317 -18.42 -30.42 41.23
CA ASP A 317 -17.07 -30.10 41.69
C ASP A 317 -15.99 -30.75 40.84
N ILE A 318 -16.18 -31.99 40.39
CA ILE A 318 -15.27 -32.66 39.45
C ILE A 318 -15.21 -31.88 38.13
N ARG A 319 -16.35 -31.43 37.59
CA ARG A 319 -16.40 -30.63 36.36
C ARG A 319 -15.72 -29.27 36.52
N ARG A 320 -15.95 -28.58 37.64
CA ARG A 320 -15.28 -27.29 37.94
C ARG A 320 -13.77 -27.45 38.00
N LYS A 321 -13.27 -28.48 38.70
CA LYS A 321 -11.83 -28.77 38.78
C LYS A 321 -11.23 -29.05 37.39
N LYS A 322 -11.91 -29.85 36.57
CA LYS A 322 -11.47 -30.13 35.20
C LYS A 322 -11.39 -28.85 34.35
N PHE A 323 -12.41 -28.01 34.40
CA PHE A 323 -12.44 -26.74 33.68
C PHE A 323 -11.34 -25.76 34.13
N LEU A 324 -11.06 -25.69 35.43
CA LEU A 324 -9.96 -24.88 35.96
C LEU A 324 -8.60 -25.40 35.49
N ASN A 325 -8.40 -26.72 35.45
CA ASN A 325 -7.17 -27.33 34.96
C ASN A 325 -6.97 -27.08 33.45
N GLU A 326 -8.03 -27.15 32.65
CA GLU A 326 -8.00 -26.81 31.21
C GLU A 326 -7.65 -25.33 30.99
N LYS A 327 -8.24 -24.42 31.78
CA LYS A 327 -7.87 -22.98 31.76
C LYS A 327 -6.42 -22.74 32.18
N ALA A 328 -5.94 -23.42 33.21
CA ALA A 328 -4.55 -23.29 33.65
C ALA A 328 -3.57 -23.76 32.56
N SER A 329 -3.85 -24.90 31.92
CA SER A 329 -3.05 -25.45 30.82
C SER A 329 -3.00 -24.51 29.60
N THR A 330 -4.14 -23.93 29.21
CA THR A 330 -4.20 -22.97 28.09
C THR A 330 -3.44 -21.67 28.39
N ILE A 331 -3.50 -21.17 29.63
CA ILE A 331 -2.71 -20.00 30.04
C ILE A 331 -1.20 -20.32 30.04
N GLN A 332 -0.80 -21.49 30.53
CA GLN A 332 0.60 -21.92 30.55
C GLN A 332 1.18 -22.05 29.14
N THR A 333 0.46 -22.71 28.23
CA THR A 333 0.87 -22.86 26.82
C THR A 333 0.95 -21.51 26.10
N PHE A 334 0.00 -20.61 26.34
CA PHE A 334 0.05 -19.24 25.79
C PHE A 334 1.28 -18.46 26.29
N LYS A 335 1.59 -18.52 27.59
CA LYS A 335 2.78 -17.87 28.17
C LYS A 335 4.08 -18.45 27.60
N LEU A 336 4.18 -19.77 27.44
CA LEU A 336 5.33 -20.42 26.81
C LEU A 336 5.50 -19.97 25.35
N HIS A 337 4.41 -19.84 24.59
CA HIS A 337 4.47 -19.37 23.21
C HIS A 337 4.91 -17.89 23.12
N GLN A 338 4.40 -17.03 24.00
CA GLN A 338 4.84 -15.63 24.12
C GLN A 338 6.34 -15.54 24.45
N PHE A 339 6.81 -16.35 25.39
CA PHE A 339 8.22 -16.38 25.78
C PHE A 339 9.13 -16.83 24.63
N ARG A 340 8.75 -17.90 23.90
CA ARG A 340 9.47 -18.35 22.69
C ARG A 340 9.51 -17.28 21.60
N ARG A 341 8.45 -16.49 21.45
CA ARG A 341 8.39 -15.37 20.50
C ARG A 341 9.29 -14.22 20.93
N TYR A 342 9.37 -13.95 22.24
CA TYR A 342 10.28 -12.95 22.80
C TYR A 342 11.74 -13.34 22.61
N GLN A 343 12.11 -14.61 22.88
CA GLN A 343 13.47 -15.11 22.64
C GLN A 343 13.90 -14.94 21.18
N ARG A 344 13.06 -15.40 20.22
CA ARG A 344 13.32 -15.20 18.77
C ARG A 344 13.52 -13.73 18.39
N ARG A 345 12.77 -12.81 18.99
CA ARG A 345 12.94 -11.36 18.74
C ARG A 345 14.24 -10.81 19.31
N LYS A 346 14.71 -11.35 20.43
CA LYS A 346 15.99 -10.96 21.02
C LYS A 346 17.15 -11.45 20.15
N GLU A 347 17.10 -12.70 19.69
CA GLU A 347 18.09 -13.30 18.77
C GLU A 347 18.19 -12.54 17.44
N LEU A 348 17.05 -12.11 16.86
CA LEU A 348 17.06 -11.30 15.64
C LEU A 348 17.65 -9.89 15.84
N LYS A 349 17.53 -9.32 17.05
CA LYS A 349 18.12 -8.02 17.37
C LYS A 349 19.62 -8.11 17.55
N THR A 350 20.12 -9.14 18.23
CA THR A 350 21.56 -9.37 18.38
C THR A 350 22.21 -9.59 17.01
N LEU A 351 21.57 -10.35 16.12
CA LEU A 351 22.02 -10.52 14.73
C LEU A 351 22.00 -9.20 13.92
N GLY A 352 20.97 -8.37 14.11
CA GLY A 352 20.89 -7.05 13.45
C GLY A 352 21.94 -6.04 13.94
N GLU A 353 22.30 -6.12 15.22
CA GLU A 353 23.36 -5.29 15.82
C GLU A 353 24.76 -5.70 15.33
N GLU A 354 25.00 -7.00 15.13
CA GLU A 354 26.23 -7.53 14.49
C GLU A 354 26.38 -7.14 13.01
N ILE A 355 25.27 -7.00 12.29
CA ILE A 355 25.25 -6.49 10.90
C ILE A 355 25.54 -4.98 10.84
N SER A 356 25.13 -4.24 11.87
CA SER A 356 25.31 -2.78 11.94
C SER A 356 26.73 -2.39 12.36
N SER A 357 27.45 -3.25 13.10
CA SER A 357 28.84 -3.04 13.49
C SER A 357 29.86 -3.43 12.41
N SER A 358 29.46 -4.21 11.39
CA SER A 358 30.30 -4.64 10.26
C SER A 358 30.22 -3.74 9.02
N SER A 359 29.38 -2.69 9.04
CA SER A 359 29.11 -1.83 7.86
C SER A 359 30.10 -0.68 7.61
N SER A 360 31.26 -0.64 8.29
CA SER A 360 32.28 0.42 8.09
C SER A 360 33.38 0.08 7.06
N SER A 361 33.32 -1.06 6.37
CA SER A 361 34.24 -1.35 5.26
C SER A 361 33.45 -1.49 3.96
N GLY A 362 33.67 -0.54 3.04
CA GLY A 362 33.11 -0.58 1.70
C GLY A 362 33.55 -1.82 0.94
N ASN A 363 32.62 -2.34 0.13
CA ASN A 363 32.71 -3.49 -0.77
C ASN A 363 32.63 -4.86 -0.08
N ASN A 364 31.40 -5.39 0.00
CA ASN A 364 31.00 -6.79 -0.25
C ASN A 364 29.54 -6.99 0.23
N VAL A 365 28.58 -6.47 -0.54
CA VAL A 365 27.14 -6.62 -0.26
C VAL A 365 26.48 -7.87 -0.93
N PRO A 366 27.10 -8.62 -1.85
CA PRO A 366 26.49 -9.88 -2.31
C PRO A 366 26.56 -11.06 -1.31
N ASP A 367 27.62 -11.20 -0.51
CA ASP A 367 27.82 -12.39 0.34
C ASP A 367 26.97 -12.39 1.63
N LEU A 368 26.55 -11.23 2.12
CA LEU A 368 25.73 -11.15 3.34
C LEU A 368 24.26 -11.53 3.10
N LEU A 369 23.75 -11.39 1.87
CA LEU A 369 22.46 -11.99 1.49
C LEU A 369 22.55 -13.52 1.35
N ALA A 370 23.73 -14.07 1.09
CA ALA A 370 24.00 -15.51 1.15
C ALA A 370 24.14 -16.03 2.60
N SER A 371 24.14 -15.17 3.61
CA SER A 371 23.97 -15.59 5.02
C SER A 371 22.49 -15.66 5.45
N LEU A 372 21.60 -14.98 4.71
CA LEU A 372 20.14 -15.01 4.88
C LEU A 372 19.49 -16.18 4.13
N ILE A 373 20.10 -16.61 3.03
CA ILE A 373 19.87 -17.94 2.46
C ILE A 373 20.80 -18.86 3.24
N ILE A 374 20.28 -19.66 4.17
CA ILE A 374 20.98 -20.72 4.91
C ILE A 374 22.25 -21.16 4.13
N SER A 375 23.44 -20.72 4.56
CA SER A 375 24.71 -21.07 3.90
C SER A 375 24.71 -22.56 3.59
N GLU A 376 25.11 -22.98 2.39
CA GLU A 376 25.03 -24.38 1.94
C GLU A 376 25.68 -25.33 2.99
N GLU A 377 26.72 -24.84 3.64
CA GLU A 377 27.41 -25.50 4.77
C GLU A 377 26.51 -25.65 6.01
N ARG A 378 25.72 -24.64 6.36
CA ARG A 378 24.77 -24.71 7.48
C ARG A 378 23.58 -25.62 7.15
N ARG A 379 23.20 -25.68 5.87
CA ARG A 379 22.17 -26.59 5.38
C ARG A 379 22.62 -28.05 5.48
N GLN A 380 23.86 -28.33 5.12
CA GLN A 380 24.49 -29.65 5.31
C GLN A 380 24.64 -30.00 6.79
N GLN A 381 25.13 -29.11 7.63
CA GLN A 381 25.18 -29.34 9.09
C GLN A 381 23.80 -29.62 9.69
N LEU A 382 22.76 -28.92 9.24
CA LEU A 382 21.40 -29.18 9.69
C LEU A 382 20.86 -30.51 9.15
N GLN A 383 21.22 -30.91 7.93
CA GLN A 383 20.91 -32.24 7.40
C GLN A 383 21.61 -33.34 8.22
N ASP A 384 22.87 -33.16 8.56
CA ASP A 384 23.63 -34.11 9.40
C ASP A 384 23.03 -34.20 10.81
N ILE A 385 22.66 -33.09 11.44
CA ILE A 385 21.98 -33.09 12.74
C ILE A 385 20.58 -33.73 12.66
N ILE A 386 19.87 -33.55 11.55
CA ILE A 386 18.57 -34.19 11.34
C ILE A 386 18.77 -35.70 11.17
N GLN A 387 19.78 -36.11 10.41
CA GLN A 387 20.09 -37.50 10.13
C GLN A 387 20.59 -38.21 11.39
N GLU A 388 21.48 -37.59 12.15
CA GLU A 388 21.91 -38.05 13.48
C GLU A 388 20.72 -38.18 14.44
N ARG A 389 19.75 -37.24 14.42
CA ARG A 389 18.54 -37.34 15.25
C ARG A 389 17.54 -38.39 14.75
N LEU A 390 17.54 -38.71 13.46
CA LEU A 390 16.73 -39.78 12.89
C LEU A 390 17.34 -41.16 13.21
N GLU A 391 18.66 -41.26 13.18
CA GLU A 391 19.43 -42.45 13.53
C GLU A 391 19.41 -42.72 15.04
N ASN A 392 19.52 -41.67 15.87
CA ASN A 392 19.49 -41.76 17.33
C ASN A 392 18.07 -41.81 17.92
N ARG A 393 17.04 -41.51 17.12
CA ARG A 393 15.69 -41.90 17.50
C ARG A 393 15.62 -43.42 17.37
N LYS A 394 15.28 -44.11 18.45
CA LYS A 394 14.72 -45.46 18.37
C LYS A 394 13.70 -45.43 17.23
N PRO A 395 13.78 -46.31 16.22
CA PRO A 395 12.75 -46.36 15.18
C PRO A 395 11.43 -46.41 15.94
N ALA A 396 10.59 -45.39 15.75
CA ALA A 396 9.19 -45.53 16.13
C ALA A 396 8.79 -46.86 15.54
N GLU A 397 8.29 -47.79 16.38
CA GLU A 397 7.84 -49.13 15.99
C GLU A 397 7.40 -49.05 14.55
N PHE A 398 8.04 -49.79 13.64
CA PHE A 398 7.68 -49.78 12.22
C PHE A 398 6.18 -50.06 12.16
N VAL A 399 5.39 -48.99 12.15
CA VAL A 399 3.97 -49.01 11.88
C VAL A 399 4.01 -49.45 10.44
N SER A 400 3.67 -50.72 10.20
CA SER A 400 3.51 -51.27 8.86
C SER A 400 2.84 -50.21 8.00
N ARG A 401 3.28 -50.04 6.76
CA ARG A 401 2.74 -49.03 5.85
C ARG A 401 1.21 -49.03 5.86
N GLU A 402 0.64 -50.23 5.92
CA GLU A 402 -0.79 -50.49 6.10
C GLU A 402 -1.38 -49.84 7.36
N HIS A 403 -0.74 -49.99 8.51
CA HIS A 403 -1.20 -49.39 9.77
C HIS A 403 -1.08 -47.85 9.75
N SER A 404 -0.14 -47.29 8.99
CA SER A 404 -0.04 -45.83 8.80
C SER A 404 -1.13 -45.30 7.88
N GLU A 405 -1.50 -46.06 6.84
CA GLU A 405 -2.59 -45.74 5.92
C GLU A 405 -3.95 -45.89 6.62
N GLU A 406 -4.12 -46.89 7.49
CA GLU A 406 -5.27 -47.06 8.38
C GLU A 406 -5.40 -45.91 9.37
N LEU A 407 -4.32 -45.51 10.03
CA LEU A 407 -4.33 -44.37 10.93
C LEU A 407 -4.65 -43.08 10.17
N HIS A 408 -4.10 -42.90 8.97
CA HIS A 408 -4.37 -41.72 8.17
C HIS A 408 -5.83 -41.65 7.73
N SER A 409 -6.41 -42.76 7.26
CA SER A 409 -7.83 -42.83 6.90
C SER A 409 -8.75 -42.63 8.12
N LYS A 410 -8.38 -43.20 9.28
CA LYS A 410 -9.12 -43.02 10.54
C LYS A 410 -9.08 -41.58 11.03
N VAL A 411 -7.94 -40.90 10.89
CA VAL A 411 -7.81 -39.48 11.23
C VAL A 411 -8.59 -38.62 10.24
N GLN A 412 -8.48 -38.88 8.92
CA GLN A 412 -9.24 -38.15 7.90
C GLN A 412 -10.76 -38.28 8.08
N THR A 413 -11.26 -39.47 8.42
CA THR A 413 -12.68 -39.68 8.72
C THR A 413 -13.12 -38.96 9.99
N LEU A 414 -12.31 -38.98 11.06
CA LEU A 414 -12.58 -38.20 12.27
C LEU A 414 -12.57 -36.69 12.01
N LEU A 415 -11.65 -36.20 11.16
CA LEU A 415 -11.57 -34.81 10.76
C LEU A 415 -12.76 -34.40 9.89
N ALA A 416 -13.14 -35.22 8.91
CA ALA A 416 -14.31 -35.00 8.09
C ALA A 416 -15.58 -34.95 8.96
N ASN A 417 -15.73 -35.88 9.91
CA ASN A 417 -16.82 -35.86 10.88
C ASN A 417 -16.79 -34.59 11.75
N HIS A 418 -15.62 -34.19 12.25
CA HIS A 418 -15.49 -32.98 13.06
C HIS A 418 -15.82 -31.71 12.28
N VAL A 419 -15.31 -31.57 11.04
CA VAL A 419 -15.63 -30.48 10.11
C VAL A 419 -17.14 -30.45 9.81
N GLN A 420 -17.73 -31.60 9.51
CA GLN A 420 -19.17 -31.73 9.26
C GLN A 420 -20.01 -31.41 10.51
N HIS A 421 -19.49 -31.67 11.71
CA HIS A 421 -20.17 -31.40 12.98
C HIS A 421 -19.97 -29.98 13.54
N GLU A 422 -18.84 -29.32 13.30
CA GLU A 422 -18.50 -28.02 13.88
C GLU A 422 -18.65 -26.84 12.92
N LEU A 423 -18.36 -27.02 11.62
CA LEU A 423 -18.37 -25.91 10.65
C LEU A 423 -19.75 -25.60 10.05
N GLN A 424 -20.78 -26.39 10.37
CA GLN A 424 -22.17 -26.10 9.99
C GLN A 424 -23.09 -25.89 11.22
N PRO A 425 -22.95 -24.76 11.95
CA PRO A 425 -23.84 -24.44 13.07
C PRO A 425 -25.32 -24.33 12.67
N GLY A 426 -25.62 -24.03 11.39
CA GLY A 426 -26.97 -24.02 10.84
C GLY A 426 -27.63 -25.41 10.76
N MET A 427 -26.89 -26.44 10.36
CA MET A 427 -27.41 -27.80 10.22
C MET A 427 -27.61 -28.51 11.56
N ARG A 428 -26.85 -28.15 12.61
CA ARG A 428 -27.13 -28.61 13.99
C ARG A 428 -28.47 -28.07 14.50
N LYS A 429 -28.77 -26.78 14.28
CA LYS A 429 -30.06 -26.19 14.65
C LYS A 429 -31.20 -26.85 13.87
N GLN A 430 -31.03 -27.07 12.57
CA GLN A 430 -32.03 -27.78 11.76
C GLN A 430 -32.20 -29.25 12.19
N LYS A 431 -31.13 -30.02 12.43
CA LYS A 431 -31.24 -31.42 12.90
C LYS A 431 -31.81 -31.52 14.33
N MET A 432 -31.44 -30.61 15.23
CA MET A 432 -32.06 -30.51 16.56
C MET A 432 -33.54 -30.15 16.46
N MET A 433 -33.90 -29.24 15.54
CA MET A 433 -35.29 -28.87 15.27
C MET A 433 -36.06 -30.04 14.66
N ILE A 434 -35.51 -30.76 13.68
CA ILE A 434 -36.14 -31.94 13.08
C ILE A 434 -36.31 -33.06 14.10
N THR A 435 -35.32 -33.31 14.96
CA THR A 435 -35.43 -34.35 16.00
C THR A 435 -36.39 -33.96 17.12
N THR A 436 -36.45 -32.69 17.51
CA THR A 436 -37.46 -32.20 18.47
C THR A 436 -38.87 -32.20 17.87
N MET A 437 -39.03 -31.87 16.59
CA MET A 437 -40.31 -31.97 15.88
C MET A 437 -40.76 -33.43 15.74
N ARG A 438 -39.87 -34.36 15.40
CA ARG A 438 -40.18 -35.80 15.40
C ARG A 438 -40.64 -36.29 16.77
N LYS A 439 -39.90 -35.97 17.84
CA LYS A 439 -40.30 -36.35 19.21
C LYS A 439 -41.64 -35.77 19.63
N LYS A 440 -42.02 -34.58 19.15
CA LYS A 440 -43.35 -34.01 19.37
C LYS A 440 -44.43 -34.80 18.61
N ILE A 441 -44.19 -35.11 17.34
CA ILE A 441 -45.11 -35.92 16.54
C ILE A 441 -45.29 -37.31 17.18
N ASP A 442 -44.20 -37.95 17.61
CA ASP A 442 -44.25 -39.25 18.27
C ASP A 442 -45.03 -39.17 19.59
N ALA A 443 -44.82 -38.12 20.40
CA ALA A 443 -45.58 -37.89 21.62
C ALA A 443 -47.08 -37.60 21.35
N ASP A 444 -47.40 -36.86 20.30
CA ASP A 444 -48.78 -36.56 19.91
C ASP A 444 -49.50 -37.82 19.38
N VAL A 445 -48.78 -38.69 18.66
CA VAL A 445 -49.27 -40.01 18.23
C VAL A 445 -49.50 -40.93 19.44
N GLU A 446 -48.58 -40.97 20.41
CA GLU A 446 -48.77 -41.68 21.68
C GLU A 446 -49.97 -41.13 22.47
N PHE A 447 -50.17 -39.81 22.49
CA PHE A 447 -51.34 -39.19 23.12
C PHE A 447 -52.65 -39.55 22.41
N LEU A 448 -52.67 -39.54 21.08
CA LEU A 448 -53.86 -39.88 20.28
C LEU A 448 -54.21 -41.37 20.41
N THR A 449 -53.21 -42.25 20.38
CA THR A 449 -53.39 -43.69 20.58
C THR A 449 -53.85 -44.02 22.00
N ALA A 450 -53.32 -43.35 23.01
CA ALA A 450 -53.79 -43.45 24.39
C ALA A 450 -55.23 -42.92 24.55
N HIS A 451 -55.61 -41.84 23.86
CA HIS A 451 -56.99 -41.33 23.90
C HIS A 451 -57.97 -42.26 23.19
N SER A 452 -57.59 -42.85 22.05
CA SER A 452 -58.43 -43.84 21.37
C SER A 452 -58.63 -45.11 22.20
N ALA A 453 -57.62 -45.53 22.98
CA ALA A 453 -57.70 -46.69 23.86
C ALA A 453 -58.52 -46.43 25.15
N ILE A 454 -58.81 -45.18 25.48
CA ILE A 454 -59.68 -44.79 26.61
C ILE A 454 -61.14 -44.62 26.16
N LEU A 455 -61.37 -44.40 24.85
CA LEU A 455 -62.69 -44.26 24.24
C LEU A 455 -63.26 -45.56 23.63
N SER A 456 -62.43 -46.60 23.50
CA SER A 456 -62.83 -47.99 23.24
C SER A 456 -62.95 -48.77 24.53
#